data_AF-A0A2U2P9C7-F1
#
_entry.id   AF-A0A2U2P9C7-F1
#
_cell.length_a   1.000
_cell.length_b   1.000
_cell.length_c   1.000
_cell.angle_alpha   90.00
_cell.angle_beta   90.00
_cell.angle_gamma   90.00
#
_symmetry.space_group_name_H-M   'P 1'
#
loop_
_entity.id
_entity.type
_entity.pdbx_description
1 polymer ?
#
loop_
_entity_poly.entity_id
_entity_poly.type
_entity_poly.pdbx_seq_one_letter_code
_entity_poly.pdbx_strand_id
1 'polypeptide(L)'
;MKRNLSLTLFLLLSINLFSQIHSEQNGLKTTVINVATNGAAAKKFEIATLGFNSHHWQTGGLVIIELFCSSYQTGYQKYIIEVGYDQGAHTGDPALRLAEVHGISNAARMSFGTATNLNTEMGGYINKSIPLYLELASYMAYTVKITYLQERVDQVSGLNHIKINENPAGTPIDDFRLDPTLNVDFTTSGNLLVKG
;
A
#
# COMPACT_ATOMS: atom_id res chain seq x y z
N MET A 1 -11.72 9.33 -49.80
CA MET A 1 -10.61 8.89 -48.91
C MET A 1 -10.47 9.72 -47.63
N LYS A 2 -10.60 11.05 -47.64
CA LYS A 2 -10.44 11.89 -46.42
C LYS A 2 -11.45 11.60 -45.29
N ARG A 3 -12.70 11.24 -45.62
CA ARG A 3 -13.77 10.97 -44.62
C ARG A 3 -13.55 9.69 -43.80
N ASN A 4 -12.93 8.67 -44.40
CA ASN A 4 -12.65 7.41 -43.71
C ASN A 4 -11.42 7.53 -42.79
N LEU A 5 -10.48 8.42 -43.10
CA LEU A 5 -9.28 8.64 -42.29
C LEU A 5 -9.62 9.30 -40.93
N SER A 6 -10.57 10.23 -40.89
CA SER A 6 -11.01 10.84 -39.62
C SER A 6 -11.76 9.88 -38.70
N LEU A 7 -12.50 8.92 -39.25
CA LEU A 7 -13.22 7.93 -38.45
C LEU A 7 -12.27 6.94 -37.76
N THR A 8 -11.22 6.51 -38.47
CA THR A 8 -10.18 5.63 -37.92
C THR A 8 -9.33 6.35 -36.86
N LEU A 9 -9.04 7.64 -37.06
CA LEU A 9 -8.30 8.44 -36.09
C LEU A 9 -9.09 8.67 -34.78
N PHE A 10 -10.41 8.91 -34.88
CA PHE A 10 -11.29 9.02 -33.71
C PHE A 10 -11.42 7.69 -32.94
N LEU A 11 -11.48 6.57 -33.67
CA LEU A 11 -11.55 5.24 -33.06
C LEU A 11 -10.22 4.84 -32.38
N LEU A 12 -9.07 5.30 -32.88
CA LEU A 12 -7.76 5.08 -32.27
C LEU A 12 -7.53 5.95 -31.02
N LEU A 13 -8.19 7.11 -30.93
CA LEU A 13 -8.14 8.01 -29.77
C LEU A 13 -9.01 7.53 -28.59
N SER A 14 -9.98 6.64 -28.82
CA SER A 14 -10.90 6.16 -27.77
C SER A 14 -10.43 4.90 -27.04
N ILE A 15 -9.32 4.26 -27.44
CA ILE A 15 -9.01 2.89 -26.99
C ILE A 15 -8.35 2.79 -25.60
N ASN A 16 -7.93 3.84 -24.91
CA ASN A 16 -7.21 3.68 -23.63
C ASN A 16 -7.39 4.81 -22.59
N LEU A 17 -8.60 5.31 -22.35
CA LEU A 17 -8.79 6.42 -21.39
C LEU A 17 -9.44 6.05 -20.05
N PHE A 18 -9.80 4.78 -19.82
CA PHE A 18 -10.38 4.36 -18.54
C PHE A 18 -9.57 3.23 -17.92
N SER A 19 -8.38 3.53 -17.42
CA SER A 19 -7.79 2.68 -16.38
C SER A 19 -8.47 3.04 -15.07
N GLN A 20 -9.30 2.13 -14.54
CA GLN A 20 -9.94 2.35 -13.25
C GLN A 20 -8.89 2.25 -12.14
N ILE A 21 -8.47 3.40 -11.62
CA ILE A 21 -7.52 3.50 -10.51
C ILE A 21 -8.20 3.15 -9.19
N HIS A 22 -9.53 3.37 -9.07
CA HIS A 22 -10.30 3.15 -7.85
C HIS A 22 -11.55 2.34 -8.08
N SER A 23 -11.81 1.36 -7.22
CA SER A 23 -13.08 0.63 -7.16
C SER A 23 -13.65 0.63 -5.74
N GLU A 24 -14.97 0.69 -5.64
CA GLU A 24 -15.71 0.53 -4.39
C GLU A 24 -16.83 -0.48 -4.61
N GLN A 25 -16.86 -1.53 -3.79
CA GLN A 25 -17.86 -2.58 -3.84
C GLN A 25 -18.36 -2.85 -2.43
N ASN A 26 -19.59 -2.41 -2.12
CA ASN A 26 -20.22 -2.56 -0.80
C ASN A 26 -19.33 -2.04 0.35
N GLY A 27 -18.69 -0.89 0.15
CA GLY A 27 -17.81 -0.26 1.14
C GLY A 27 -16.37 -0.81 1.17
N LEU A 28 -16.10 -1.97 0.56
CA LEU A 28 -14.73 -2.42 0.31
C LEU A 28 -14.13 -1.62 -0.85
N LYS A 29 -13.05 -0.89 -0.56
CA LYS A 29 -12.43 0.01 -1.54
C LYS A 29 -11.07 -0.54 -1.92
N THR A 30 -10.73 -0.37 -3.19
CA THR A 30 -9.40 -0.69 -3.72
C THR A 30 -8.89 0.45 -4.56
N THR A 31 -7.60 0.75 -4.41
CA THR A 31 -6.86 1.67 -5.28
C THR A 31 -5.67 0.96 -5.89
N VAL A 32 -5.44 1.12 -7.19
CA VAL A 32 -4.29 0.56 -7.91
C VAL A 32 -3.43 1.69 -8.46
N ILE A 33 -2.17 1.75 -8.03
CA ILE A 33 -1.18 2.75 -8.50
C ILE A 33 0.05 2.06 -9.09
N ASN A 34 0.81 2.76 -9.91
CA ASN A 34 2.09 2.28 -10.42
C ASN A 34 3.23 3.12 -9.83
N VAL A 35 4.27 2.44 -9.35
CA VAL A 35 5.42 3.08 -8.72
C VAL A 35 6.70 2.52 -9.34
N ALA A 36 7.63 3.39 -9.71
CA ALA A 36 8.88 2.98 -10.34
C ALA A 36 10.05 3.88 -9.94
N THR A 37 11.24 3.30 -9.76
CA THR A 37 12.44 4.09 -9.44
C THR A 37 13.01 4.82 -10.65
N ASN A 38 12.85 4.27 -11.86
CA ASN A 38 13.33 4.84 -13.12
C ASN A 38 14.82 5.26 -13.09
N GLY A 39 15.67 4.50 -12.41
CA GLY A 39 17.10 4.82 -12.33
C GLY A 39 17.89 3.93 -11.38
N ALA A 40 19.18 4.27 -11.26
CA ALA A 40 20.17 3.51 -10.51
C ALA A 40 20.10 3.69 -8.98
N ALA A 41 19.25 4.60 -8.48
CA ALA A 41 19.07 4.81 -7.05
C ALA A 41 17.79 4.12 -6.58
N ALA A 42 17.88 3.43 -5.43
CA ALA A 42 16.69 3.05 -4.68
C ALA A 42 15.90 4.29 -4.26
N LYS A 43 14.58 4.15 -4.14
CA LYS A 43 13.70 5.27 -3.78
C LYS A 43 12.62 4.87 -2.80
N LYS A 44 12.25 5.82 -1.95
CA LYS A 44 11.12 5.77 -1.03
C LYS A 44 9.97 6.64 -1.53
N PHE A 45 8.77 6.07 -1.53
CA PHE A 45 7.55 6.66 -2.06
C PHE A 45 6.48 6.68 -0.98
N GLU A 46 5.89 7.83 -0.67
CA GLU A 46 4.70 7.88 0.18
C GLU A 46 3.49 7.45 -0.64
N ILE A 47 2.94 6.27 -0.37
CA ILE A 47 1.81 5.72 -1.14
C ILE A 47 0.47 6.01 -0.48
N ALA A 48 0.44 6.20 0.84
CA ALA A 48 -0.76 6.55 1.58
C ALA A 48 -0.44 7.25 2.90
N THR A 49 -1.45 7.91 3.48
CA THR A 49 -1.46 8.35 4.87
C THR A 49 -2.74 7.85 5.53
N LEU A 50 -2.62 7.27 6.72
CA LEU A 50 -3.75 6.73 7.49
C LEU A 50 -4.05 7.60 8.70
N GLY A 51 -5.33 7.91 8.94
CA GLY A 51 -5.83 8.50 10.18
C GLY A 51 -6.30 7.40 11.13
N PHE A 52 -5.83 7.41 12.37
CA PHE A 52 -6.07 6.34 13.33
C PHE A 52 -6.12 6.81 14.78
N ASN A 53 -6.60 5.94 15.67
CA ASN A 53 -6.53 6.10 17.11
C ASN A 53 -6.37 4.71 17.74
N SER A 54 -5.21 4.47 18.38
CA SER A 54 -4.91 3.16 19.00
C SER A 54 -5.77 2.85 20.23
N HIS A 55 -6.52 3.81 20.75
CA HIS A 55 -7.32 3.68 21.97
C HIS A 55 -8.83 3.54 21.72
N HIS A 56 -9.27 3.58 20.46
CA HIS A 56 -10.69 3.51 20.14
C HIS A 56 -10.98 2.60 18.94
N TRP A 57 -12.16 1.97 18.94
CA TRP A 57 -12.64 1.15 17.84
C TRP A 57 -12.73 1.95 16.54
N GLN A 58 -12.31 1.35 15.42
CA GLN A 58 -12.43 1.91 14.08
C GLN A 58 -12.65 0.82 13.02
N THR A 59 -13.54 1.09 12.07
CA THR A 59 -13.95 0.12 11.04
C THR A 59 -12.87 -0.14 9.98
N GLY A 60 -11.99 0.83 9.73
CA GLY A 60 -10.86 0.74 8.81
C GLY A 60 -9.52 0.53 9.51
N GLY A 61 -9.51 -0.21 10.61
CA GLY A 61 -8.26 -0.57 11.30
C GLY A 61 -7.31 -1.44 10.46
N LEU A 62 -7.77 -2.00 9.34
CA LEU A 62 -7.06 -2.95 8.49
C LEU A 62 -6.89 -2.41 7.06
N VAL A 63 -5.66 -2.43 6.55
CA VAL A 63 -5.32 -2.17 5.14
C VAL A 63 -4.48 -3.31 4.61
N ILE A 64 -4.80 -3.78 3.42
CA ILE A 64 -4.02 -4.81 2.71
C ILE A 64 -3.32 -4.13 1.53
N ILE A 65 -2.01 -4.34 1.41
CA ILE A 65 -1.22 -3.84 0.30
C ILE A 65 -0.58 -5.01 -0.43
N GLU A 66 -0.90 -5.14 -1.71
CA GLU A 66 -0.34 -6.14 -2.60
C GLU A 66 0.60 -5.44 -3.60
N LEU A 67 1.82 -5.94 -3.70
CA LEU A 67 2.86 -5.44 -4.57
C LEU A 67 3.10 -6.46 -5.68
N PHE A 68 2.88 -6.07 -6.93
CA PHE A 68 3.14 -6.89 -8.11
C PHE A 68 4.33 -6.31 -8.87
N CYS A 69 5.45 -7.03 -8.91
CA CYS A 69 6.62 -6.61 -9.68
C CYS A 69 6.28 -6.60 -11.17
N SER A 70 6.41 -5.44 -11.80
CA SER A 70 6.13 -5.24 -13.23
C SER A 70 7.39 -5.07 -14.08
N SER A 71 8.59 -5.18 -13.47
CA SER A 71 9.89 -5.03 -14.12
C SER A 71 10.72 -6.31 -14.07
N TYR A 72 11.23 -6.76 -15.23
CA TYR A 72 12.29 -7.77 -15.45
C TYR A 72 12.09 -9.20 -14.89
N GLN A 73 11.33 -9.37 -13.81
CA GLN A 73 11.16 -10.62 -13.06
C GLN A 73 9.77 -10.66 -12.43
N THR A 74 9.26 -11.88 -12.20
CA THR A 74 8.04 -12.08 -11.42
C THR A 74 8.32 -11.84 -9.94
N GLY A 75 7.40 -11.20 -9.24
CA GLY A 75 7.52 -10.92 -7.82
C GLY A 75 6.18 -10.49 -7.26
N TYR A 76 5.83 -11.00 -6.10
CA TYR A 76 4.61 -10.66 -5.38
C TYR A 76 4.90 -10.57 -3.89
N GLN A 77 4.41 -9.52 -3.24
CA GLN A 77 4.45 -9.37 -1.80
C GLN A 77 3.12 -8.85 -1.28
N LYS A 78 2.65 -9.37 -0.15
CA LYS A 78 1.42 -8.92 0.50
C LYS A 78 1.73 -8.45 1.91
N TYR A 79 1.35 -7.22 2.20
CA TYR A 79 1.46 -6.59 3.51
C TYR A 79 0.09 -6.44 4.15
N ILE A 80 0.03 -6.73 5.44
CA ILE A 80 -1.12 -6.48 6.30
C ILE A 80 -0.75 -5.33 7.24
N ILE A 81 -1.52 -4.26 7.19
CA ILE A 81 -1.33 -3.04 7.99
C ILE A 81 -2.49 -2.94 8.96
N GLU A 82 -2.18 -2.81 10.24
CA GLU A 82 -3.15 -2.67 11.33
C GLU A 82 -2.87 -1.40 12.12
N VAL A 83 -3.87 -0.53 12.25
CA VAL A 83 -3.77 0.78 12.92
C VAL A 83 -4.84 1.00 14.00
N GLY A 84 -5.66 -0.01 14.33
CA GLY A 84 -6.82 0.12 15.24
C GLY A 84 -6.65 -0.44 16.64
N TYR A 85 -7.57 -0.07 17.54
CA TYR A 85 -7.68 -0.68 18.86
C TYR A 85 -7.83 -2.21 18.77
N ASP A 86 -7.14 -2.96 19.65
CA ASP A 86 -7.03 -4.43 19.68
C ASP A 86 -6.41 -5.12 18.45
N GLN A 87 -6.07 -4.39 17.39
CA GLN A 87 -5.36 -4.89 16.20
C GLN A 87 -3.97 -4.24 16.15
N GLY A 88 -2.93 -5.01 15.89
CA GLY A 88 -1.55 -4.54 16.04
C GLY A 88 -1.05 -4.47 17.49
N ALA A 89 -1.80 -3.84 18.41
CA ALA A 89 -1.47 -3.78 19.83
C ALA A 89 -2.62 -3.27 20.72
N HIS A 90 -3.21 -4.14 21.54
CA HIS A 90 -4.09 -3.86 22.71
C HIS A 90 -3.95 -2.43 23.29
N THR A 91 -2.69 -1.96 23.46
CA THR A 91 -2.25 -0.58 23.75
C THR A 91 -0.91 -0.23 23.07
N GLY A 92 -0.83 -0.12 21.73
CA GLY A 92 0.48 0.14 21.11
C GLY A 92 0.48 0.72 19.69
N ASP A 93 1.63 0.56 19.06
CA ASP A 93 1.97 1.17 17.77
C ASP A 93 1.32 0.43 16.59
N PRO A 94 1.04 1.14 15.48
CA PRO A 94 0.67 0.52 14.21
C PRO A 94 1.54 -0.69 13.86
N ALA A 95 0.92 -1.76 13.38
CA ALA A 95 1.62 -2.96 12.94
C ALA A 95 1.63 -3.07 11.42
N LEU A 96 2.77 -3.48 10.88
CA LEU A 96 2.98 -3.77 9.47
C LEU A 96 3.62 -5.14 9.37
N ARG A 97 2.93 -6.08 8.74
CA ARG A 97 3.38 -7.47 8.62
C ARG A 97 3.45 -7.90 7.17
N LEU A 98 4.56 -8.52 6.78
CA LEU A 98 4.69 -9.22 5.51
C LEU A 98 4.02 -10.59 5.63
N ALA A 99 2.92 -10.79 4.91
CA ALA A 99 2.09 -11.98 5.01
C ALA A 99 2.38 -13.02 3.92
N GLU A 100 2.75 -12.58 2.71
CA GLU A 100 3.03 -13.47 1.58
C GLU A 100 4.18 -12.90 0.75
N VAL A 101 5.04 -13.79 0.24
CA VAL A 101 6.14 -13.48 -0.68
C VAL A 101 6.24 -14.59 -1.72
N HIS A 102 6.19 -14.24 -3.00
CA HIS A 102 6.28 -15.19 -4.10
C HIS A 102 7.09 -14.61 -5.27
N GLY A 103 7.65 -15.50 -6.09
CA GLY A 103 8.43 -15.14 -7.27
C GLY A 103 9.91 -14.92 -6.98
N ILE A 104 10.60 -14.30 -7.94
CA ILE A 104 12.05 -14.11 -7.93
C ILE A 104 12.42 -12.74 -7.36
N SER A 105 11.65 -11.71 -7.73
CA SER A 105 11.91 -10.33 -7.35
C SER A 105 11.27 -9.99 -6.00
N ASN A 106 12.14 -9.73 -5.02
CA ASN A 106 11.79 -9.24 -3.69
C ASN A 106 12.56 -7.95 -3.43
N ALA A 107 12.28 -6.92 -4.24
CA ALA A 107 13.03 -5.68 -4.25
C ALA A 107 12.20 -4.49 -3.75
N ALA A 108 11.14 -4.78 -2.99
CA ALA A 108 10.27 -3.78 -2.38
C ALA A 108 10.05 -4.10 -0.90
N ARG A 109 10.12 -3.08 -0.05
CA ARG A 109 9.72 -3.17 1.36
C ARG A 109 8.80 -2.04 1.73
N MET A 110 7.97 -2.28 2.73
CA MET A 110 7.11 -1.24 3.30
C MET A 110 7.60 -0.81 4.67
N SER A 111 7.38 0.46 4.99
CA SER A 111 7.70 1.05 6.29
C SER A 111 6.65 2.09 6.67
N PHE A 112 6.52 2.33 7.98
CA PHE A 112 5.78 3.47 8.48
C PHE A 112 6.65 4.72 8.49
N GLY A 113 6.03 5.87 8.28
CA GLY A 113 6.58 7.16 8.65
C GLY A 113 6.42 7.47 10.13
N THR A 114 6.78 8.69 10.50
CA THR A 114 6.54 9.20 11.85
C THR A 114 5.05 9.56 11.99
N ALA A 115 4.42 9.04 13.04
CA ALA A 115 3.04 9.42 13.35
C ALA A 115 2.97 10.88 13.86
N THR A 116 1.93 11.60 13.49
CA THR A 116 1.69 12.99 13.91
C THR A 116 0.30 13.15 14.51
N ASN A 117 0.17 14.03 15.50
CA ASN A 117 -1.11 14.33 16.12
C ASN A 117 -2.02 15.12 15.17
N LEU A 118 -3.29 14.78 15.15
CA LEU A 118 -4.35 15.55 14.50
C LEU A 118 -5.01 16.52 15.50
N ASN A 119 -5.77 17.47 14.99
CA ASN A 119 -6.54 18.42 15.80
C ASN A 119 -7.89 17.85 16.29
N THR A 120 -8.07 16.52 16.21
CA THR A 120 -9.29 15.82 16.59
C THR A 120 -8.98 14.77 17.66
N GLU A 121 -9.97 14.44 18.47
CA GLU A 121 -9.86 13.43 19.52
C GLU A 121 -11.08 12.51 19.53
N MET A 122 -10.90 11.33 20.11
CA MET A 122 -11.98 10.38 20.37
C MET A 122 -11.72 9.65 21.69
N GLY A 123 -12.73 9.55 22.55
CA GLY A 123 -12.60 8.91 23.85
C GLY A 123 -11.56 9.57 24.78
N GLY A 124 -11.27 10.86 24.59
CA GLY A 124 -10.23 11.59 25.33
C GLY A 124 -8.79 11.36 24.85
N TYR A 125 -8.61 10.65 23.74
CA TYR A 125 -7.31 10.42 23.11
C TYR A 125 -7.21 11.13 21.76
N ILE A 126 -6.08 11.79 21.53
CA ILE A 126 -5.80 12.49 20.28
C ILE A 126 -5.70 11.49 19.13
N ASN A 127 -6.42 11.77 18.04
CA ASN A 127 -6.28 11.01 16.80
C ASN A 127 -4.93 11.34 16.15
N LYS A 128 -4.32 10.36 15.48
CA LYS A 128 -3.03 10.51 14.82
C LYS A 128 -3.15 10.23 13.32
N SER A 129 -2.17 10.70 12.57
CA SER A 129 -1.95 10.28 11.19
C SER A 129 -0.58 9.61 11.06
N ILE A 130 -0.45 8.63 10.16
CA ILE A 130 0.81 7.95 9.90
C ILE A 130 1.00 7.72 8.39
N PRO A 131 2.13 8.16 7.80
CA PRO A 131 2.46 7.84 6.41
C PRO A 131 2.81 6.36 6.23
N LEU A 132 2.45 5.81 5.08
CA LEU A 132 2.89 4.51 4.58
C LEU A 132 3.86 4.72 3.42
N TYR A 133 5.06 4.20 3.57
CA TYR A 133 6.10 4.26 2.57
C TYR A 133 6.28 2.92 1.86
N LEU A 134 6.44 2.98 0.54
CA LEU A 134 6.95 1.92 -0.29
C LEU A 134 8.38 2.27 -0.68
N GLU A 135 9.32 1.40 -0.36
CA GLU A 135 10.73 1.52 -0.70
C GLU A 135 11.04 0.49 -1.79
N LEU A 136 11.60 0.96 -2.91
CA LEU A 136 11.94 0.13 -4.06
C LEU A 136 13.45 0.20 -4.32
N ALA A 137 14.05 -0.95 -4.63
CA ALA A 137 15.44 -1.00 -5.08
C ALA A 137 15.62 -0.34 -6.45
N SER A 138 16.88 -0.14 -6.83
CA SER A 138 17.24 0.40 -8.14
C SER A 138 16.65 -0.42 -9.30
N TYR A 139 16.24 0.28 -10.38
CA TYR A 139 15.65 -0.32 -11.59
C TYR A 139 14.35 -1.14 -11.42
N MET A 140 13.62 -0.94 -10.33
CA MET A 140 12.36 -1.66 -10.07
C MET A 140 11.12 -0.84 -10.40
N ALA A 141 10.08 -1.55 -10.87
CA ALA A 141 8.72 -1.04 -11.03
C ALA A 141 7.71 -2.04 -10.43
N TYR A 142 6.71 -1.50 -9.76
CA TYR A 142 5.64 -2.27 -9.11
C TYR A 142 4.27 -1.65 -9.41
N THR A 143 3.29 -2.52 -9.66
CA THR A 143 1.88 -2.19 -9.53
C THR A 143 1.46 -2.49 -8.10
N VAL A 144 0.87 -1.50 -7.44
CA VAL A 144 0.53 -1.52 -6.01
C VAL A 144 -0.99 -1.48 -5.89
N LYS A 145 -1.57 -2.51 -5.27
CA LYS A 145 -3.00 -2.56 -4.97
C LYS A 145 -3.20 -2.36 -3.48
N ILE A 146 -3.98 -1.35 -3.12
CA ILE A 146 -4.27 -0.93 -1.75
C ILE A 146 -5.75 -1.19 -1.49
N THR A 147 -6.07 -2.12 -0.61
CA THR A 147 -7.45 -2.48 -0.25
C THR A 147 -7.74 -2.06 1.19
N TYR A 148 -8.87 -1.35 1.40
CA TYR A 148 -9.16 -0.66 2.64
C TYR A 148 -10.67 -0.46 2.87
N LEU A 149 -11.04 -0.15 4.12
CA LEU A 149 -12.41 0.21 4.54
C LEU A 149 -12.54 1.67 4.99
N GLN A 150 -11.43 2.37 5.19
CA GLN A 150 -11.39 3.78 5.55
C GLN A 150 -12.15 4.68 4.56
N GLU A 151 -12.53 5.87 5.03
CA GLU A 151 -13.00 6.95 4.18
C GLU A 151 -11.82 7.55 3.39
N ARG A 152 -11.91 7.52 2.06
CA ARG A 152 -10.88 8.11 1.21
C ARG A 152 -11.06 9.63 1.19
N VAL A 153 -9.99 10.36 1.49
CA VAL A 153 -9.99 11.83 1.58
C VAL A 153 -8.75 12.43 0.95
N ASP A 154 -8.82 13.70 0.56
CA ASP A 154 -7.66 14.45 0.04
C ASP A 154 -6.70 14.90 1.16
N GLN A 155 -7.23 15.03 2.39
CA GLN A 155 -6.50 15.40 3.59
C GLN A 155 -6.95 14.54 4.79
N VAL A 156 -6.01 13.89 5.45
CA VAL A 156 -6.26 13.16 6.69
C VAL A 156 -6.39 14.17 7.83
N SER A 157 -7.62 14.31 8.34
CA SER A 157 -7.96 15.23 9.44
C SER A 157 -8.67 14.53 10.61
N GLY A 158 -9.07 13.27 10.43
CA GLY A 158 -9.83 12.50 11.41
C GLY A 158 -9.44 11.03 11.47
N LEU A 159 -10.05 10.35 12.43
CA LEU A 159 -10.02 8.89 12.55
C LEU A 159 -10.62 8.23 11.30
N ASN A 160 -10.13 7.04 10.94
CA ASN A 160 -10.69 6.23 9.85
C ASN A 160 -10.60 6.88 8.45
N HIS A 161 -9.75 7.90 8.30
CA HIS A 161 -9.45 8.52 7.02
C HIS A 161 -8.26 7.82 6.35
N ILE A 162 -8.26 7.77 5.03
CA ILE A 162 -7.10 7.38 4.22
C ILE A 162 -6.91 8.38 3.08
N LYS A 163 -5.69 8.89 2.94
CA LYS A 163 -5.27 9.58 1.72
C LYS A 163 -4.40 8.63 0.92
N ILE A 164 -4.79 8.34 -0.32
CA ILE A 164 -3.93 7.59 -1.25
C ILE A 164 -3.21 8.58 -2.16
N ASN A 165 -1.89 8.45 -2.24
CA ASN A 165 -1.09 9.19 -3.21
C ASN A 165 -1.12 8.47 -4.55
N GLU A 166 -1.94 8.96 -5.48
CA GLU A 166 -2.09 8.35 -6.81
C GLU A 166 -0.84 8.50 -7.68
N ASN A 167 -0.01 9.51 -7.41
CA ASN A 167 1.19 9.84 -8.19
C ASN A 167 2.37 10.07 -7.26
N PRO A 168 2.84 9.03 -6.55
CA PRO A 168 3.84 9.21 -5.52
C PRO A 168 5.20 9.59 -6.11
N ALA A 169 5.79 10.67 -5.58
CA ALA A 169 7.12 11.11 -5.95
C ALA A 169 8.17 10.40 -5.08
N GLY A 170 9.12 9.73 -5.73
CA GLY A 170 10.18 8.98 -5.06
C GLY A 170 11.32 9.88 -4.59
N THR A 171 11.71 9.72 -3.32
CA THR A 171 12.92 10.33 -2.75
C THR A 171 14.06 9.31 -2.74
N PRO A 172 15.29 9.66 -3.16
CA PRO A 172 16.43 8.73 -3.12
C PRO A 172 16.69 8.22 -1.70
N ILE A 173 17.03 6.94 -1.59
CA ILE A 173 17.50 6.28 -0.36
C ILE A 173 18.70 5.39 -0.68
N ASP A 174 19.40 4.94 0.34
CA ASP A 174 20.45 3.93 0.19
C ASP A 174 19.85 2.63 -0.39
N ASP A 175 20.62 1.99 -1.28
CA ASP A 175 20.18 0.73 -1.89
C ASP A 175 20.12 -0.38 -0.84
N PHE A 176 19.23 -1.34 -1.06
CA PHE A 176 18.99 -2.43 -0.13
C PHE A 176 18.76 -3.73 -0.86
N ARG A 177 19.01 -4.84 -0.17
CA ARG A 177 18.65 -6.19 -0.60
C ARG A 177 17.76 -6.80 0.46
N LEU A 178 16.66 -7.41 0.05
CA LEU A 178 15.82 -8.15 0.96
C LEU A 178 16.21 -9.62 0.96
N ASP A 179 16.23 -10.20 2.14
CA ASP A 179 16.19 -11.65 2.29
C ASP A 179 14.75 -12.10 2.01
N PRO A 180 14.50 -13.00 1.04
CA PRO A 180 13.16 -13.48 0.73
C PRO A 180 12.51 -14.32 1.83
N THR A 181 13.20 -14.62 2.94
CA THR A 181 12.61 -15.41 4.04
C THR A 181 11.48 -14.66 4.72
N LEU A 182 10.27 -15.24 4.68
CA LEU A 182 9.18 -14.85 5.57
C LEU A 182 9.61 -15.15 7.01
N ASN A 183 9.71 -14.12 7.85
CA ASN A 183 9.91 -14.28 9.28
C ASN A 183 8.55 -14.61 9.92
N VAL A 184 8.05 -15.82 9.68
CA VAL A 184 6.87 -16.34 10.38
C VAL A 184 7.31 -16.84 11.74
N ASP A 185 6.75 -16.27 12.81
CA ASP A 185 6.78 -16.90 14.12
C ASP A 185 6.08 -18.25 14.01
N PHE A 186 6.86 -19.34 13.98
CA PHE A 186 6.34 -20.70 14.09
C PHE A 186 5.91 -20.98 15.54
N THR A 187 4.95 -20.23 16.08
CA THR A 187 4.16 -20.72 17.22
C THR A 187 3.16 -21.74 16.69
N THR A 188 3.66 -22.94 16.40
CA THR A 188 2.81 -24.08 16.03
C THR A 188 2.08 -24.55 17.30
N SER A 189 0.80 -24.86 17.21
CA SER A 189 0.04 -25.56 18.26
C SER A 189 0.44 -27.05 18.40
N GLY A 190 1.64 -27.43 17.94
CA GLY A 190 2.17 -28.79 18.00
C GLY A 190 1.72 -29.73 16.88
N ASN A 191 0.88 -29.29 15.93
CA ASN A 191 0.25 -30.18 14.94
C ASN A 191 0.57 -29.87 13.47
N LEU A 192 1.51 -28.97 13.17
CA LEU A 192 1.86 -28.64 11.77
C LEU A 192 3.14 -29.37 11.32
N LEU A 193 2.95 -30.48 10.62
CA LEU A 193 3.95 -31.07 9.73
C LEU A 193 3.94 -30.27 8.42
N VAL A 194 4.91 -29.37 8.26
CA VAL A 194 5.19 -28.76 6.96
C VAL A 194 6.20 -29.65 6.23
N LYS A 195 5.85 -30.13 5.04
CA LYS A 195 6.80 -30.74 4.09
C LYS A 195 6.97 -29.82 2.89
N GLY A 196 8.24 -29.53 2.60
CA GLY A 196 8.82 -29.23 1.28
C GLY A 196 8.13 -28.18 0.44
#